data_AF-A0A7X7HXP8-F1
#
_entry.id   AF-A0A7X7HXP8-F1
#
_cell.length_a   1.000
_cell.length_b   1.000
_cell.length_c   1.000
_cell.angle_alpha   90.00
_cell.angle_beta   90.00
_cell.angle_gamma   90.00
#
_symmetry.space_group_name_H-M   'P 1'
#
loop_
_entity.id
_entity.type
_entity.pdbx_description
1 polymer ?
#
loop_
_entity_poly.entity_id
_entity_poly.type
_entity_poly.pdbx_seq_one_letter_code
_entity_poly.pdbx_strand_id
1 'polypeptide(L)'
;MKTCLGFLVLAWQAANVFGAELITDWAYHSAGSDPRFMELVPGGDSTFLQSGSEQIADGDTVTIHVLTCHNFAGDMDEQIFVRWWDGSMSHWIMGSWVRNLTLDAARPESVFRGHPVEGTVMLDLWKVDIPSVITRPGENFYAIQLKGVSADSSEERYLLNRFGGDFCQTNNLGQIWSASEEFDGQDWIVRIME
;
A
#
# COMPACT_ATOMS: atom_id res chain seq x y z
N MET A 1 5.69 57.84 -36.64
CA MET A 1 6.71 56.97 -36.00
C MET A 1 6.46 57.02 -34.50
N LYS A 2 5.82 55.99 -33.92
CA LYS A 2 6.43 54.90 -33.11
C LYS A 2 7.08 55.50 -31.84
N THR A 3 6.66 55.24 -30.61
CA THR A 3 6.41 53.94 -29.95
C THR A 3 5.63 54.12 -28.63
N CYS A 4 4.60 53.31 -28.37
CA CYS A 4 4.08 53.06 -27.02
C CYS A 4 4.82 51.87 -26.40
N LEU A 5 5.45 52.07 -25.24
CA LEU A 5 6.03 50.98 -24.44
C LEU A 5 4.89 50.30 -23.65
N GLY A 6 4.49 49.10 -24.07
CA GLY A 6 3.65 48.23 -23.26
C GLY A 6 4.52 47.42 -22.30
N PHE A 7 4.38 47.64 -21.00
CA PHE A 7 4.95 46.77 -19.98
C PHE A 7 4.09 45.50 -19.89
N LEU A 8 4.61 44.39 -20.40
CA LEU A 8 4.06 43.05 -20.15
C LEU A 8 4.50 42.64 -18.74
N VAL A 9 3.57 42.61 -17.79
CA VAL A 9 3.77 41.95 -16.50
C VAL A 9 3.62 40.45 -16.74
N LEU A 10 4.75 39.76 -16.87
CA LEU A 10 4.79 38.30 -16.82
C LEU A 10 4.61 37.89 -15.35
N ALA A 11 3.37 37.55 -14.99
CA ALA A 11 3.11 36.83 -13.75
C ALA A 11 3.70 35.42 -13.89
N TRP A 12 4.91 35.22 -13.36
CA TRP A 12 5.43 33.90 -13.07
C TRP A 12 4.54 33.29 -11.99
N GLN A 13 3.64 32.39 -12.39
CA GLN A 13 3.04 31.46 -11.44
C GLN A 13 4.16 30.55 -10.95
N ALA A 14 4.64 30.78 -9.73
CA ALA A 14 5.38 29.77 -9.01
C ALA A 14 4.46 28.56 -8.89
N ALA A 15 4.76 27.50 -9.63
CA ALA A 15 4.21 26.19 -9.33
C ALA A 15 4.61 25.90 -7.88
N ASN A 16 3.62 25.81 -6.99
CA ASN A 16 3.85 25.27 -5.66
C ASN A 16 4.35 23.86 -5.87
N VAL A 17 5.66 23.67 -5.75
CA VAL A 17 6.25 22.36 -5.50
C VAL A 17 5.80 22.04 -4.07
N PHE A 18 4.60 21.46 -3.96
CA PHE A 18 4.24 20.77 -2.74
C PHE A 18 5.29 19.69 -2.53
N GLY A 19 5.91 19.71 -1.35
CA GLY A 19 6.60 18.53 -0.85
C GLY A 19 5.67 17.34 -1.05
N ALA A 20 6.07 16.34 -1.84
CA ALA A 20 5.32 15.09 -1.92
C ALA A 20 5.57 14.37 -0.59
N GLU A 21 4.81 14.74 0.43
CA GLU A 21 4.67 13.98 1.66
C GLU A 21 4.09 12.61 1.28
N LEU A 22 4.68 11.52 1.79
CA LEU A 22 4.12 10.19 1.58
C LEU A 22 2.70 10.13 2.16
N ILE A 23 1.70 9.90 1.30
CA ILE A 23 0.30 9.84 1.74
C ILE A 23 -0.08 8.40 2.07
N THR A 24 -0.14 8.07 3.35
CA THR A 24 -0.38 6.69 3.84
C THR A 24 -1.82 6.44 4.30
N ASP A 25 -2.71 7.44 4.19
CA ASP A 25 -4.11 7.42 4.63
C ASP A 25 -4.88 6.17 4.20
N TRP A 26 -4.57 5.67 3.00
CA TRP A 26 -5.20 4.51 2.39
C TRP A 26 -4.27 3.32 2.19
N ALA A 27 -3.06 3.36 2.76
CA ALA A 27 -2.13 2.24 2.72
C ALA A 27 -2.72 1.05 3.49
N TYR A 28 -3.29 0.07 2.78
CA TYR A 28 -4.06 -0.99 3.42
C TYR A 28 -3.80 -2.38 2.87
N HIS A 29 -3.58 -3.31 3.80
CA HIS A 29 -3.66 -4.75 3.60
C HIS A 29 -4.49 -5.37 4.74
N SER A 30 -4.98 -6.61 4.59
CA SER A 30 -5.77 -7.28 5.64
C SER A 30 -5.08 -7.22 7.00
N ALA A 31 -5.78 -6.73 8.01
CA ALA A 31 -5.28 -6.68 9.39
C ALA A 31 -5.80 -7.85 10.25
N GLY A 32 -6.61 -8.75 9.67
CA GLY A 32 -7.44 -9.68 10.45
C GLY A 32 -6.75 -11.00 10.78
N SER A 33 -6.80 -11.40 12.05
CA SER A 33 -6.57 -12.79 12.51
C SER A 33 -7.88 -13.59 12.67
N ASP A 34 -9.06 -12.97 12.45
CA ASP A 34 -10.35 -13.63 12.59
C ASP A 34 -10.80 -14.24 11.24
N PRO A 35 -10.76 -15.58 11.08
CA PRO A 35 -11.07 -16.27 9.81
C PRO A 35 -12.50 -16.05 9.32
N ARG A 36 -13.37 -15.42 10.12
CA ARG A 36 -14.75 -15.09 9.73
C ARG A 36 -14.85 -13.81 8.90
N PHE A 37 -13.80 -13.02 8.82
CA PHE A 37 -13.74 -11.76 8.07
C PHE A 37 -12.77 -11.88 6.89
N MET A 38 -13.22 -12.52 5.80
CA MET A 38 -12.59 -12.31 4.50
C MET A 38 -12.99 -10.92 4.00
N GLU A 39 -12.01 -10.04 3.87
CA GLU A 39 -12.24 -8.68 3.38
C GLU A 39 -12.09 -8.64 1.87
N LEU A 40 -13.16 -8.26 1.18
CA LEU A 40 -13.16 -8.05 -0.26
C LEU A 40 -12.43 -6.76 -0.62
N VAL A 41 -11.64 -6.83 -1.69
CA VAL A 41 -11.07 -5.66 -2.34
C VAL A 41 -12.23 -4.85 -2.95
N PRO A 42 -12.34 -3.54 -2.65
CA PRO A 42 -13.45 -2.73 -3.17
C PRO A 42 -13.60 -2.80 -4.70
N GLY A 43 -14.84 -2.96 -5.16
CA GLY A 43 -15.19 -2.97 -6.58
C GLY A 43 -14.63 -4.16 -7.37
N GLY A 44 -14.42 -5.32 -6.72
CA GLY A 44 -14.03 -6.57 -7.38
C GLY A 44 -14.40 -7.79 -6.53
N ASP A 45 -14.04 -8.98 -7.02
CA ASP A 45 -14.35 -10.27 -6.38
C ASP A 45 -13.16 -10.89 -5.64
N SER A 46 -12.00 -10.22 -5.63
CA SER A 46 -10.79 -10.67 -4.94
C SER A 46 -10.81 -10.28 -3.46
N THR A 47 -10.10 -11.04 -2.63
CA THR A 47 -9.92 -10.76 -1.19
C THR A 47 -8.52 -10.24 -0.90
N PHE A 48 -8.38 -9.49 0.19
CA PHE A 48 -7.07 -9.28 0.81
C PHE A 48 -6.62 -10.59 1.46
N LEU A 49 -5.34 -10.95 1.25
CA LEU A 49 -4.76 -12.14 1.87
C LEU A 49 -4.86 -12.02 3.39
N GLN A 50 -5.42 -13.03 4.04
CA GLN A 50 -5.59 -13.00 5.48
C GLN A 50 -4.40 -13.63 6.20
N SER A 51 -3.80 -12.91 7.15
CA SER A 51 -2.65 -13.40 7.89
C SER A 51 -2.98 -14.61 8.76
N GLY A 52 -2.31 -15.73 8.49
CA GLY A 52 -2.28 -16.94 9.31
C GLY A 52 -3.51 -17.83 9.25
N SER A 53 -4.59 -17.41 8.59
CA SER A 53 -5.81 -18.21 8.44
C SER A 53 -5.92 -18.91 7.09
N GLU A 54 -5.33 -18.34 6.04
CA GLU A 54 -5.40 -18.88 4.69
C GLU A 54 -4.39 -20.04 4.53
N GLN A 55 -4.89 -21.16 4.02
CA GLN A 55 -4.10 -22.34 3.69
C GLN A 55 -3.91 -22.37 2.18
N ILE A 56 -2.66 -22.14 1.75
CA ILE A 56 -2.31 -22.11 0.33
C ILE A 56 -1.59 -23.43 0.00
N ALA A 57 -1.97 -24.09 -1.09
CA ALA A 57 -1.38 -25.37 -1.45
C ALA A 57 0.10 -25.23 -1.84
N ASP A 58 0.91 -26.27 -1.60
CA ASP A 58 2.26 -26.32 -2.15
C ASP A 58 2.19 -26.26 -3.69
N GLY A 59 2.97 -25.37 -4.28
CA GLY A 59 2.95 -25.10 -5.72
C GLY A 59 2.07 -23.92 -6.15
N ASP A 60 1.17 -23.42 -5.30
CA ASP A 60 0.35 -22.25 -5.62
C ASP A 60 1.11 -20.93 -5.39
N THR A 61 0.73 -19.90 -6.15
CA THR A 61 1.25 -18.54 -5.97
C THR A 61 0.53 -17.87 -4.81
N VAL A 62 1.27 -17.20 -3.92
CA VAL A 62 0.66 -16.36 -2.87
C VAL A 62 0.44 -14.96 -3.46
N THR A 63 -0.80 -14.50 -3.54
CA THR A 63 -1.14 -13.15 -4.01
C THR A 63 -1.53 -12.25 -2.85
N ILE A 64 -0.80 -11.16 -2.67
CA ILE A 64 -1.08 -10.12 -1.67
C ILE A 64 -1.65 -8.90 -2.38
N HIS A 65 -2.86 -8.48 -2.01
CA HIS A 65 -3.41 -7.19 -2.42
C HIS A 65 -3.07 -6.09 -1.40
N VAL A 66 -2.80 -4.89 -1.92
CA VAL A 66 -2.53 -3.69 -1.12
C VAL A 66 -3.27 -2.50 -1.75
N LEU A 67 -3.95 -1.68 -0.95
CA LEU A 67 -4.47 -0.37 -1.36
C LEU A 67 -3.49 0.73 -0.97
N THR A 68 -3.45 1.80 -1.76
CA THR A 68 -2.83 3.07 -1.38
C THR A 68 -3.67 4.23 -1.87
N CYS A 69 -3.32 5.45 -1.42
CA CYS A 69 -3.80 6.65 -2.08
C CYS A 69 -3.39 6.61 -3.56
N HIS A 70 -4.21 7.21 -4.44
CA HIS A 70 -3.80 7.37 -5.83
C HIS A 70 -2.57 8.29 -5.92
N ASN A 71 -1.54 7.86 -6.64
CA ASN A 71 -0.24 8.55 -6.74
C ASN A 71 0.38 8.83 -5.35
N PHE A 72 0.35 7.86 -4.43
CA PHE A 72 0.73 8.11 -3.04
C PHE A 72 2.19 8.54 -2.84
N ALA A 73 3.13 8.13 -3.70
CA ALA A 73 4.47 8.73 -3.79
C ALA A 73 5.29 8.34 -5.02
N GLY A 74 6.04 9.28 -5.59
CA GLY A 74 7.10 8.99 -6.55
C GLY A 74 6.65 8.28 -7.84
N ASP A 75 7.59 7.57 -8.49
CA ASP A 75 7.34 6.75 -9.69
C ASP A 75 6.54 5.50 -9.32
N MET A 76 5.57 5.11 -10.16
CA MET A 76 4.63 4.00 -9.91
C MET A 76 5.32 2.64 -9.77
N ASP A 77 6.41 2.42 -10.48
CA ASP A 77 7.05 1.10 -10.52
C ASP A 77 7.83 0.76 -9.24
N GLU A 78 8.10 1.74 -8.37
CA GLU A 78 8.95 1.55 -7.18
C GLU A 78 8.24 1.83 -5.86
N GLN A 79 6.91 1.72 -5.81
CA GLN A 79 6.16 2.16 -4.64
C GLN A 79 5.87 1.07 -3.61
N ILE A 80 5.64 -0.17 -4.05
CA ILE A 80 5.23 -1.28 -3.16
C ILE A 80 6.21 -2.42 -3.26
N PHE A 81 6.71 -2.87 -2.12
CA PHE A 81 7.54 -4.06 -2.00
C PHE A 81 7.03 -4.96 -0.88
N VAL A 82 7.18 -6.26 -1.06
CA VAL A 82 6.99 -7.24 0.01
C VAL A 82 8.34 -7.89 0.29
N ARG A 83 8.77 -7.79 1.55
CA ARG A 83 9.82 -8.64 2.08
C ARG A 83 9.19 -9.97 2.45
N TRP A 84 9.54 -11.04 1.74
CA TRP A 84 9.07 -12.39 1.98
C TRP A 84 10.17 -13.23 2.63
N TRP A 85 9.86 -13.86 3.75
CA TRP A 85 10.73 -14.82 4.41
C TRP A 85 10.18 -16.23 4.16
N ASP A 86 10.90 -16.98 3.34
CA ASP A 86 10.63 -18.40 3.10
C ASP A 86 11.12 -19.28 4.26
N GLY A 87 11.58 -18.65 5.35
CA GLY A 87 12.08 -19.35 6.51
C GLY A 87 13.53 -19.84 6.43
N SER A 88 14.24 -19.54 5.35
CA SER A 88 15.68 -19.72 5.20
C SER A 88 16.37 -18.45 4.68
N MET A 89 15.75 -17.70 3.77
CA MET A 89 16.28 -16.44 3.23
C MET A 89 15.16 -15.42 2.93
N SER A 90 15.55 -14.13 2.91
CA SER A 90 14.62 -13.03 2.61
C SER A 90 14.64 -12.76 1.11
N HIS A 91 13.46 -12.59 0.54
CA HIS A 91 13.23 -12.20 -0.84
C HIS A 91 12.51 -10.86 -0.86
N TRP A 92 12.83 -10.01 -1.83
CA TRP A 92 12.14 -8.74 -2.04
C TRP A 92 11.36 -8.83 -3.35
N ILE A 93 10.04 -8.77 -3.26
CA ILE A 93 9.13 -8.86 -4.40
C ILE A 93 8.49 -7.48 -4.60
N MET A 94 8.59 -6.97 -5.81
CA MET A 94 7.97 -5.71 -6.21
C MET A 94 6.47 -5.93 -6.48
N GLY A 95 5.65 -4.98 -6.02
CA GLY A 95 4.24 -4.94 -6.35
C GLY A 95 4.00 -4.42 -7.76
N SER A 96 2.96 -4.95 -8.40
CA SER A 96 2.47 -4.48 -9.69
C SER A 96 1.17 -3.71 -9.49
N TRP A 97 1.05 -2.55 -10.13
CA TRP A 97 -0.20 -1.83 -10.19
C TRP A 97 -1.25 -2.67 -10.94
N VAL A 98 -2.49 -2.67 -10.44
CA VAL A 98 -3.61 -3.42 -11.02
C VAL A 98 -4.60 -2.48 -11.70
N ARG A 99 -5.15 -1.53 -10.94
CA ARG A 99 -6.17 -0.58 -11.38
C ARG A 99 -6.38 0.52 -10.35
N ASN A 100 -7.00 1.60 -10.79
CA ASN A 100 -7.52 2.62 -9.88
C ASN A 100 -8.89 2.20 -9.35
N LEU A 101 -9.19 2.57 -8.10
CA LEU A 101 -10.50 2.45 -7.47
C LEU A 101 -11.03 3.85 -7.15
N THR A 102 -12.34 4.02 -7.17
CA THR A 102 -12.99 5.22 -6.65
C THR A 102 -13.99 4.81 -5.59
N LEU A 103 -13.83 5.37 -4.40
CA LEU A 103 -14.78 5.25 -3.31
C LEU A 103 -15.55 6.57 -3.17
N ASP A 104 -16.84 6.50 -2.88
CA ASP A 104 -17.73 7.65 -2.83
C ASP A 104 -18.61 7.56 -1.56
N ALA A 105 -18.44 8.52 -0.66
CA ALA A 105 -19.19 8.58 0.60
C ALA A 105 -20.71 8.70 0.38
N ALA A 106 -21.14 9.22 -0.78
CA ALA A 106 -22.55 9.31 -1.15
C ALA A 106 -23.17 7.95 -1.55
N ARG A 107 -22.34 6.91 -1.73
CA ARG A 107 -22.73 5.57 -2.18
C ARG A 107 -22.24 4.52 -1.19
N PRO A 108 -23.11 4.03 -0.29
CA PRO A 108 -22.73 3.09 0.79
C PRO A 108 -22.08 1.78 0.30
N GLU A 109 -22.38 1.34 -0.92
CA GLU A 109 -21.76 0.17 -1.55
C GLU A 109 -20.32 0.43 -2.05
N SER A 110 -19.92 1.70 -2.09
CA SER A 110 -18.62 2.16 -2.57
C SER A 110 -17.76 2.75 -1.45
N VAL A 111 -18.08 2.46 -0.19
CA VAL A 111 -17.21 2.78 0.94
C VAL A 111 -16.48 1.51 1.39
N PHE A 112 -15.27 1.69 1.92
CA PHE A 112 -14.46 0.63 2.51
C PHE A 112 -14.24 0.93 3.98
N ARG A 113 -14.67 0.02 4.86
CA ARG A 113 -14.60 0.18 6.33
C ARG A 113 -15.22 1.50 6.85
N GLY A 114 -16.24 2.01 6.16
CA GLY A 114 -16.89 3.28 6.50
C GLY A 114 -16.19 4.54 5.99
N HIS A 115 -15.16 4.39 5.15
CA HIS A 115 -14.44 5.48 4.50
C HIS A 115 -14.65 5.46 2.97
N PRO A 116 -14.55 6.62 2.27
CA PRO A 116 -14.38 7.96 2.83
C PRO A 116 -15.65 8.40 3.58
N VAL A 117 -15.47 9.24 4.61
CA VAL A 117 -16.59 9.77 5.41
C VAL A 117 -17.33 10.90 4.70
N GLU A 118 -16.65 11.60 3.78
CA GLU A 118 -17.23 12.59 2.87
C GLU A 118 -16.53 12.55 1.51
N GLY A 119 -17.22 13.04 0.49
CA GLY A 119 -16.66 13.21 -0.85
C GLY A 119 -16.26 11.89 -1.51
N THR A 120 -15.31 12.00 -2.43
CA THR A 120 -14.79 10.87 -3.21
C THR A 120 -13.29 10.76 -3.01
N VAL A 121 -12.77 9.55 -2.92
CA VAL A 121 -11.33 9.28 -2.94
C VAL A 121 -10.99 8.34 -4.08
N MET A 122 -9.88 8.63 -4.74
CA MET A 122 -9.28 7.74 -5.74
C MET A 122 -8.11 7.00 -5.11
N LEU A 123 -8.07 5.69 -5.29
CA LEU A 123 -7.08 4.78 -4.72
C LEU A 123 -6.39 4.00 -5.84
N ASP A 124 -5.20 3.51 -5.54
CA ASP A 124 -4.52 2.51 -6.38
C ASP A 124 -4.61 1.14 -5.71
N LEU A 125 -4.96 0.12 -6.50
CA LEU A 125 -4.87 -1.28 -6.11
C LEU A 125 -3.58 -1.86 -6.66
N TRP A 126 -2.81 -2.46 -5.77
CA TRP A 126 -1.58 -3.18 -6.07
C TRP A 126 -1.77 -4.66 -5.79
N LYS A 127 -1.00 -5.48 -6.50
CA LYS A 127 -0.84 -6.90 -6.20
C LYS A 127 0.64 -7.25 -6.10
N VAL A 128 0.96 -8.20 -5.24
CA VAL A 128 2.29 -8.79 -5.13
C VAL A 128 2.14 -10.29 -5.24
N ASP A 129 2.72 -10.86 -6.28
CA ASP A 129 2.64 -12.30 -6.57
C ASP A 129 3.95 -12.96 -6.13
N ILE A 130 3.89 -13.77 -5.07
CA ILE A 130 5.03 -14.52 -4.54
C ILE A 130 5.00 -15.92 -5.18
N PRO A 131 5.94 -16.25 -6.07
CA PRO A 131 5.91 -17.52 -6.78
C PRO A 131 6.24 -18.67 -5.83
N SER A 132 5.63 -19.84 -6.06
CA SER A 132 5.81 -21.02 -5.22
C SER A 132 7.26 -21.50 -5.08
N VAL A 133 8.13 -21.17 -6.04
CA VAL A 133 9.56 -21.53 -6.01
C VAL A 133 10.36 -20.84 -4.90
N ILE A 134 9.83 -19.77 -4.30
CA ILE A 134 10.41 -19.09 -3.13
C ILE A 134 9.53 -19.24 -1.89
N THR A 135 8.68 -20.26 -1.90
CA THR A 135 7.73 -20.59 -0.85
C THR A 135 8.06 -21.98 -0.32
N ARG A 136 7.81 -22.23 0.96
CA ARG A 136 7.98 -23.58 1.53
C ARG A 136 6.77 -24.02 2.33
N PRO A 137 6.49 -25.34 2.43
CA PRO A 137 5.51 -25.85 3.38
C PRO A 137 5.78 -25.37 4.82
N GLY A 138 4.70 -25.07 5.55
CA GLY A 138 4.74 -24.51 6.89
C GLY A 138 4.51 -23.00 6.94
N GLU A 139 5.07 -22.34 7.97
CA GLU A 139 4.89 -20.91 8.20
C GLU A 139 5.95 -20.10 7.44
N ASN A 140 5.45 -19.16 6.63
CA ASN A 140 6.22 -18.14 5.94
C ASN A 140 5.78 -16.78 6.50
N PHE A 141 6.65 -15.78 6.38
CA PHE A 141 6.42 -14.47 6.96
C PHE A 141 6.62 -13.37 5.94
N TYR A 142 5.91 -12.26 6.08
CA TYR A 142 6.12 -11.11 5.21
C TYR A 142 5.90 -9.77 5.88
N ALA A 143 6.58 -8.77 5.34
CA ALA A 143 6.35 -7.35 5.61
C ALA A 143 6.11 -6.59 4.31
N ILE A 144 5.24 -5.59 4.35
CA ILE A 144 4.91 -4.70 3.23
C ILE A 144 5.68 -3.41 3.46
N GLN A 145 6.58 -3.09 2.54
CA GLN A 145 7.30 -1.84 2.51
C GLN A 145 6.68 -0.91 1.46
N LEU A 146 6.29 0.26 1.92
CA LEU A 146 5.87 1.38 1.10
C LEU A 146 7.11 2.24 0.86
N LYS A 147 7.48 2.40 -0.41
CA LYS A 147 8.55 3.30 -0.82
C LYS A 147 7.98 4.50 -1.51
N GLY A 148 8.63 5.63 -1.31
CA GLY A 148 8.29 6.88 -1.97
C GLY A 148 9.54 7.68 -2.26
N VAL A 149 9.42 8.63 -3.18
CA VAL A 149 10.42 9.67 -3.39
C VAL A 149 9.78 10.98 -2.96
N SER A 150 10.37 11.63 -1.97
CA SER A 150 9.89 12.94 -1.52
C SER A 150 10.23 14.03 -2.55
N ALA A 151 9.71 15.25 -2.39
CA ALA A 151 9.95 16.31 -3.37
C ALA A 151 11.41 16.77 -3.49
N ASP A 152 12.26 16.50 -2.48
CA ASP A 152 13.69 16.79 -2.58
C ASP A 152 14.49 15.66 -3.23
N SER A 153 13.78 14.66 -3.78
CA SER A 153 14.35 13.45 -4.39
C SER A 153 15.04 12.51 -3.40
N SER A 154 14.75 12.61 -2.11
CA SER A 154 15.14 11.59 -1.13
C SER A 154 14.19 10.39 -1.18
N GLU A 155 14.76 9.19 -1.16
CA GLU A 155 14.01 7.95 -1.00
C GLU A 155 13.56 7.80 0.46
N GLU A 156 12.27 7.58 0.65
CA GLU A 156 11.67 7.28 1.93
C GLU A 156 11.08 5.87 1.94
N ARG A 157 11.16 5.19 3.08
CA ARG A 157 10.70 3.80 3.24
C ARG A 157 9.93 3.64 4.53
N TYR A 158 8.78 3.02 4.43
CA TYR A 158 7.88 2.80 5.56
C TYR A 158 7.40 1.35 5.56
N LEU A 159 7.36 0.73 6.73
CA LEU A 159 6.77 -0.59 6.92
C LEU A 159 5.32 -0.43 7.33
N LEU A 160 4.40 -1.08 6.61
CA LEU A 160 2.97 -1.16 6.96
C LEU A 160 2.74 -2.30 7.96
N ASN A 161 1.78 -2.16 8.86
CA ASN A 161 1.47 -3.16 9.89
C ASN A 161 0.01 -3.15 10.40
N ARG A 162 -0.35 -4.20 11.14
CA ARG A 162 -1.62 -4.34 11.88
C ARG A 162 -1.73 -3.36 13.06
N PHE A 163 -2.96 -3.16 13.53
CA PHE A 163 -3.26 -2.37 14.72
C PHE A 163 -2.63 -2.99 15.99
N GLY A 164 -2.02 -2.16 16.84
CA GLY A 164 -1.52 -2.56 18.17
C GLY A 164 0.00 -2.71 18.32
N GLY A 165 0.81 -2.21 17.38
CA GLY A 165 2.26 -2.07 17.55
C GLY A 165 2.69 -0.78 18.25
N ASP A 166 3.94 -0.73 18.71
CA ASP A 166 4.58 0.48 19.24
C ASP A 166 5.22 1.27 18.07
N PHE A 167 4.91 2.58 17.89
CA PHE A 167 5.33 3.53 16.80
C PHE A 167 4.52 3.46 15.48
N CYS A 168 4.58 4.35 14.46
CA CYS A 168 4.79 5.80 14.28
C CYS A 168 3.65 6.28 13.33
N GLN A 169 2.51 6.74 13.86
CA GLN A 169 1.29 7.09 13.11
C GLN A 169 0.42 5.90 12.64
N THR A 170 -0.89 6.16 12.63
CA THR A 170 -1.95 5.25 12.21
C THR A 170 -2.72 5.92 11.07
N ASN A 171 -3.01 5.18 10.00
CA ASN A 171 -3.79 5.71 8.90
C ASN A 171 -5.30 5.66 9.16
N ASN A 172 -6.08 6.19 8.22
CA ASN A 172 -7.54 6.27 8.34
C ASN A 172 -8.23 4.90 8.41
N LEU A 173 -7.54 3.83 8.00
CA LEU A 173 -8.05 2.46 8.01
C LEU A 173 -7.58 1.66 9.23
N GLY A 174 -6.86 2.30 10.16
CA GLY A 174 -6.41 1.68 11.41
C GLY A 174 -5.14 0.84 11.30
N GLN A 175 -4.44 0.88 10.16
CA GLN A 175 -3.12 0.28 10.02
C GLN A 175 -2.02 1.24 10.49
N ILE A 176 -0.97 0.66 11.03
CA ILE A 176 0.17 1.38 11.59
C ILE A 176 1.29 1.37 10.56
N TRP A 177 2.08 2.43 10.52
CA TRP A 177 3.32 2.44 9.75
C TRP A 177 4.51 2.94 10.54
N SER A 178 5.73 2.64 10.08
CA SER A 178 6.97 3.10 10.71
C SER A 178 8.07 3.31 9.69
N ALA A 179 8.84 4.40 9.86
CA ALA A 179 10.06 4.67 9.09
C ALA A 179 11.30 3.91 9.63
N SER A 180 11.13 3.09 10.68
CA SER A 180 12.20 2.27 11.24
C SER A 180 12.37 0.97 10.45
N GLU A 181 13.60 0.66 10.05
CA GLU A 181 13.95 -0.61 9.39
C GLU A 181 14.12 -1.77 10.39
N GLU A 182 14.25 -1.50 11.69
CA GLU A 182 14.55 -2.49 12.76
C GLU A 182 13.31 -3.16 13.37
N PHE A 183 12.18 -3.14 12.67
CA PHE A 183 10.92 -3.62 13.23
C PHE A 183 10.76 -5.14 13.08
N ASP A 184 11.31 -5.88 14.04
CA ASP A 184 11.19 -7.34 14.11
C ASP A 184 9.93 -7.77 14.90
N GLY A 185 9.24 -8.82 14.45
CA GLY A 185 8.22 -9.53 15.24
C GLY A 185 6.75 -9.15 14.96
N GLN A 186 6.48 -8.39 13.89
CA GLN A 186 5.12 -8.10 13.42
C GLN A 186 4.91 -8.42 11.94
N ASP A 187 5.73 -9.33 11.40
CA ASP A 187 5.49 -9.85 10.07
C ASP A 187 4.16 -10.61 10.04
N TRP A 188 3.43 -10.44 8.94
CA TRP A 188 2.25 -11.24 8.68
C TRP A 188 2.64 -12.66 8.36
N ILE A 189 1.78 -13.60 8.73
CA ILE A 189 2.05 -15.04 8.60
C ILE A 189 1.25 -15.58 7.42
N VAL A 190 1.85 -16.46 6.63
CA VAL A 190 1.15 -17.25 5.61
C VAL A 190 1.45 -18.72 5.84
N ARG A 191 0.41 -19.56 5.77
CA ARG A 191 0.56 -21.00 5.92
C ARG A 191 0.46 -21.68 4.56
N ILE A 192 1.53 -22.39 4.23
CA ILE A 192 1.64 -23.19 3.02
C ILE A 192 1.48 -24.65 3.42
N MET A 193 0.59 -25.34 2.73
CA MET A 193 0.27 -26.75 2.99
C MET A 193 1.35 -27.66 2.38
N GLU A 194 1.39 -28.91 2.86
CA GLU A 194 2.17 -29.99 2.23
C GLU A 194 1.42 -30.58 1.02
#